data_AF-A0A0U2YPN8-F1
#
_entry.id   AF-A0A0U2YPN8-F1
#
_cell.length_a   1.000
_cell.length_b   1.000
_cell.length_c   1.000
_cell.angle_alpha   90.00
_cell.angle_beta   90.00
_cell.angle_gamma   90.00
#
_symmetry.space_group_name_H-M   'P 1'
#
loop_
_entity.id
_entity.type
_entity.pdbx_description
1 polymer ?
#
loop_
_entity_poly.entity_id
_entity_poly.type
_entity_poly.pdbx_seq_one_letter_code
_entity_poly.pdbx_strand_id
1 'polypeptide(L)'
;MGILDKLLQKKIPTEAERKAFLRAKGRITEGVIIDSDSKNGDEIVYYLYTLNGVDFESSERLDEVQRCDRLKYAPGQKINVRFDPKNQGNSTLD
;
A
#
# COMPACT_ATOMS: atom_id res chain seq x y z
N MET A 1 19.44 28.94 -13.22
CA MET A 1 19.25 27.58 -12.67
C MET A 1 20.37 27.33 -11.68
N GLY A 2 20.06 27.34 -10.38
CA GLY A 2 21.03 27.47 -9.31
C GLY A 2 21.52 26.14 -8.74
N ILE A 3 22.73 26.15 -8.19
CA ILE A 3 23.40 25.00 -7.55
C ILE A 3 22.57 24.43 -6.37
N LEU A 4 21.71 25.26 -5.77
CA LEU A 4 20.79 24.89 -4.67
C LEU A 4 19.66 23.94 -5.10
N ASP A 5 19.21 23.95 -6.36
CA ASP A 5 18.14 23.04 -6.83
C ASP A 5 18.58 21.58 -6.84
N LYS A 6 19.87 21.32 -7.06
CA LYS A 6 20.42 19.95 -7.09
C LYS A 6 20.56 19.32 -5.71
N LEU A 7 20.62 20.14 -4.64
CA LEU A 7 20.70 19.67 -3.26
C LEU A 7 19.31 19.40 -2.64
N LEU A 8 18.25 20.00 -3.22
CA LEU A 8 16.87 19.88 -2.75
C LEU A 8 16.08 18.78 -3.49
N GLN A 9 16.71 18.05 -4.41
CA GLN A 9 16.08 16.93 -5.09
C GLN A 9 15.79 15.82 -4.06
N LYS A 10 14.56 15.83 -3.52
CA LYS A 10 14.08 14.79 -2.62
C LYS A 10 14.17 13.46 -3.35
N LYS A 11 15.06 12.58 -2.88
CA LYS A 11 15.16 11.20 -3.35
C LYS A 11 13.77 10.57 -3.22
N ILE A 12 13.20 10.14 -4.34
CA ILE A 12 11.95 9.36 -4.33
C ILE A 12 12.31 8.02 -3.69
N PRO A 13 11.70 7.66 -2.54
CA PRO A 13 12.00 6.39 -1.89
C PRO A 13 11.61 5.24 -2.80
N THR A 14 12.42 4.19 -2.80
CA THR A 14 12.08 2.92 -3.45
C THR A 14 10.87 2.28 -2.77
N GLU A 15 10.17 1.37 -3.45
CA GLU A 15 9.05 0.63 -2.85
C GLU A 15 9.46 -0.13 -1.58
N ALA A 16 10.68 -0.69 -1.55
CA ALA A 16 11.22 -1.36 -0.37
C ALA A 16 11.43 -0.39 0.80
N GLU A 17 12.01 0.79 0.55
CA GLU A 17 12.17 1.85 1.56
C GLU A 17 10.81 2.35 2.07
N ARG A 18 9.83 2.49 1.17
CA ARG A 18 8.44 2.89 1.50
C ARG A 18 7.76 1.87 2.39
N LYS A 19 7.79 0.58 2.03
CA LYS A 19 7.22 -0.51 2.84
C LYS A 19 7.93 -0.61 4.20
N ALA A 20 9.26 -0.51 4.23
CA ALA A 20 10.03 -0.53 5.48
C ALA A 20 9.65 0.64 6.40
N PHE A 21 9.48 1.84 5.84
CA PHE A 21 9.00 3.01 6.58
C PHE A 21 7.60 2.78 7.16
N LEU A 22 6.67 2.27 6.35
CA LEU A 22 5.31 1.96 6.80
C LEU A 22 5.33 0.89 7.89
N ARG A 23 6.07 -0.21 7.74
CA ARG A 23 6.22 -1.23 8.79
C ARG A 23 6.74 -0.66 10.11
N ALA A 24 7.65 0.31 10.05
CA ALA A 24 8.26 0.90 11.24
C ALA A 24 7.41 2.01 11.92
N LYS A 25 6.64 2.79 11.13
CA LYS A 25 5.97 4.02 11.61
C LYS A 25 4.47 4.09 11.33
N GLY A 26 3.96 3.22 10.47
CA GLY A 26 2.57 3.20 10.05
C GLY A 26 1.63 2.68 11.14
N ARG A 27 0.38 3.11 11.06
CA ARG A 27 -0.74 2.59 11.88
C ARG A 27 -1.53 1.57 11.08
N ILE A 28 -2.25 0.69 11.78
CA ILE A 28 -3.07 -0.35 11.17
C ILE A 28 -4.53 0.09 11.25
N THR A 29 -5.25 -0.11 10.16
CA THR A 29 -6.71 -0.05 10.10
C THR A 29 -7.23 -1.28 9.38
N GLU A 30 -8.51 -1.56 9.55
CA GLU A 30 -9.20 -2.53 8.72
C GLU A 30 -9.55 -1.91 7.36
N GLY A 31 -9.43 -2.72 6.31
CA GLY A 31 -9.87 -2.41 4.97
C GLY A 31 -10.56 -3.63 4.33
N VAL A 32 -11.09 -3.43 3.14
CA VAL A 32 -11.75 -4.47 2.35
C VAL A 32 -11.16 -4.50 0.95
N ILE A 33 -10.96 -5.71 0.42
CA ILE A 33 -10.56 -5.86 -0.98
C ILE A 33 -11.78 -5.65 -1.85
N ILE A 34 -11.66 -4.76 -2.82
CA ILE A 34 -12.74 -4.43 -3.75
C ILE A 34 -12.58 -5.19 -5.07
N ASP A 35 -11.34 -5.47 -5.48
CA ASP A 35 -11.05 -6.21 -6.71
C ASP A 35 -9.66 -6.88 -6.64
N SER A 36 -9.43 -7.88 -7.49
CA SER A 36 -8.11 -8.46 -7.70
C SER A 36 -7.90 -8.84 -9.16
N ASP A 37 -6.79 -8.37 -9.75
CA ASP A 37 -6.39 -8.71 -11.11
C ASP A 37 -5.16 -9.62 -11.07
N SER A 38 -5.24 -10.72 -11.81
CA SER A 38 -4.14 -11.68 -11.94
C SER A 38 -3.75 -11.78 -13.42
N LYS A 39 -2.65 -11.10 -13.78
CA LYS A 39 -2.11 -11.09 -15.15
C LYS A 39 -0.67 -11.58 -15.15
N ASN A 40 -0.39 -12.60 -15.96
CA ASN A 40 0.97 -13.09 -16.23
C ASN A 40 1.81 -13.42 -14.97
N GLY A 41 1.17 -13.88 -13.89
CA GLY A 41 1.85 -14.23 -12.63
C GLY A 41 2.02 -13.08 -11.63
N ASP A 42 1.63 -11.86 -12.03
CA ASP A 42 1.52 -10.71 -11.17
C ASP A 42 0.07 -10.60 -10.67
N GLU A 43 -0.08 -10.54 -9.36
CA GLU A 43 -1.38 -10.44 -8.70
C GLU A 43 -1.45 -9.07 -8.02
N ILE A 44 -2.34 -8.23 -8.53
CA ILE A 44 -2.60 -6.88 -8.03
C ILE A 44 -3.94 -6.91 -7.33
N VAL A 45 -3.98 -6.42 -6.10
CA VAL A 45 -5.21 -6.34 -5.33
C VAL A 45 -5.55 -4.88 -5.09
N TYR A 46 -6.82 -4.57 -5.27
CA TYR A 46 -7.39 -3.26 -5.05
C TYR A 46 -8.17 -3.31 -3.74
N TYR A 47 -7.92 -2.36 -2.87
CA TYR A 47 -8.53 -2.34 -1.55
C TYR A 47 -8.93 -0.93 -1.14
N LEU A 48 -9.97 -0.89 -0.30
CA LEU A 48 -10.52 0.32 0.28
C LEU A 48 -10.37 0.28 1.80
N TYR A 49 -10.01 1.40 2.39
CA TYR A 49 -9.98 1.57 3.83
C TYR A 49 -10.49 2.96 4.20
N THR A 50 -11.21 3.05 5.31
CA THR A 50 -11.83 4.30 5.76
C THR A 50 -11.08 4.86 6.96
N LEU A 51 -10.68 6.14 6.90
CA LEU A 51 -10.08 6.85 8.01
C LEU A 51 -10.88 8.12 8.30
N ASN A 52 -11.40 8.26 9.53
CA ASN A 52 -12.18 9.42 9.96
C ASN A 52 -13.35 9.77 9.00
N GLY A 53 -13.98 8.75 8.40
CA GLY A 53 -15.09 8.93 7.44
C GLY A 53 -14.66 9.28 6.01
N VAL A 54 -13.36 9.27 5.70
CA VAL A 54 -12.83 9.44 4.35
C VAL A 54 -12.38 8.08 3.83
N ASP A 55 -12.88 7.70 2.67
CA ASP A 55 -12.49 6.46 1.99
C ASP A 55 -11.24 6.67 1.15
N PHE A 56 -10.29 5.76 1.31
CA PHE A 56 -9.06 5.71 0.54
C PHE A 56 -9.04 4.42 -0.26
N GLU A 57 -8.84 4.55 -1.56
CA GLU A 57 -8.63 3.43 -2.47
C GLU A 57 -7.13 3.33 -2.81
N SER A 58 -6.61 2.10 -2.78
CA SER A 58 -5.23 1.82 -3.11
C SER A 58 -5.09 0.45 -3.76
N SER A 59 -3.96 0.25 -4.44
CA SER A 59 -3.64 -1.00 -5.12
C SER A 59 -2.23 -1.45 -4.75
N GLU A 60 -2.06 -2.74 -4.49
CA GLU A 60 -0.74 -3.30 -4.20
C GLU A 60 -0.53 -4.63 -4.92
N ARG A 61 0.70 -4.84 -5.36
CA ARG A 61 1.15 -6.11 -5.92
C ARG A 61 1.51 -7.06 -4.80
N LEU A 62 0.93 -8.26 -4.82
CA LEU A 62 1.20 -9.29 -3.82
C LEU A 62 2.61 -9.85 -3.93
N ASP A 63 3.30 -9.93 -2.79
CA ASP A 63 4.57 -10.62 -2.67
C ASP A 63 4.39 -12.13 -2.88
N GLU A 64 5.47 -12.88 -3.13
CA GLU A 64 5.40 -14.33 -3.40
C GLU A 64 4.70 -15.11 -2.28
N VAL A 65 4.93 -14.74 -1.03
CA VAL A 65 4.30 -15.37 0.13
C VAL A 65 2.80 -15.07 0.18
N GLN A 66 2.40 -13.84 -0.15
CA GLN A 66 0.99 -13.43 -0.16
C GLN A 66 0.22 -14.11 -1.29
N ARG A 67 0.87 -14.34 -2.44
CA ARG A 67 0.30 -15.09 -3.57
C ARG A 67 -0.01 -16.55 -3.25
N CYS A 68 0.58 -17.14 -2.21
CA CYS A 68 0.21 -18.49 -1.76
C CYS A 68 -1.17 -18.53 -1.09
N ASP A 69 -1.66 -17.40 -0.57
CA ASP A 69 -2.93 -17.28 0.15
C ASP A 69 -3.93 -16.40 -0.61
N ARG A 70 -4.17 -16.72 -1.89
CA ARG A 70 -5.05 -15.94 -2.78
C ARG A 70 -6.46 -15.75 -2.24
N LEU A 71 -6.96 -16.73 -1.49
CA LEU A 71 -8.31 -16.69 -0.93
C LEU A 71 -8.44 -15.58 0.12
N LYS A 72 -7.38 -15.31 0.89
CA LYS A 72 -7.33 -14.17 1.81
C LYS A 72 -7.42 -12.84 1.08
N TYR A 73 -6.94 -12.79 -0.17
CA TYR A 73 -6.92 -11.59 -0.98
C TYR A 73 -8.02 -11.51 -2.05
N ALA A 74 -9.09 -12.31 -1.91
CA ALA A 74 -10.23 -12.26 -2.81
C ALA A 74 -11.12 -11.02 -2.55
N PRO A 75 -11.88 -10.53 -3.55
CA PRO A 75 -12.84 -9.45 -3.35
C PRO A 75 -13.84 -9.75 -2.22
N GLY A 76 -14.13 -8.74 -1.41
CA GLY A 76 -14.97 -8.81 -0.22
C GLY A 76 -14.27 -9.28 1.05
N GLN A 77 -12.99 -9.70 0.98
CA GLN A 77 -12.24 -10.09 2.17
C GLN A 77 -11.80 -8.88 2.98
N LYS A 78 -11.85 -9.03 4.29
CA LYS A 78 -11.32 -8.06 5.25
C LYS A 78 -9.82 -8.25 5.38
N ILE A 79 -9.10 -7.13 5.35
CA ILE A 79 -7.65 -7.10 5.41
C ILE A 79 -7.16 -6.04 6.40
N ASN A 80 -5.93 -6.21 6.86
CA ASN A 80 -5.24 -5.18 7.62
C ASN A 80 -4.45 -4.30 6.65
N VAL A 81 -4.73 -2.99 6.70
CA VAL A 81 -4.04 -1.98 5.92
C VAL A 81 -3.18 -1.15 6.86
N ARG A 82 -1.89 -1.09 6.55
CA ARG A 82 -0.93 -0.26 7.25
C ARG A 82 -0.72 1.04 6.49
N PHE A 83 -0.97 2.17 7.13
CA PHE A 83 -0.91 3.50 6.49
C PHE A 83 -0.03 4.48 7.27
N ASP A 84 0.47 5.52 6.60
CA ASP A 84 1.19 6.63 7.23
C ASP A 84 0.19 7.66 7.80
N PRO A 85 0.16 7.93 9.12
CA PRO A 85 -0.74 8.92 9.71
C PRO A 85 -0.54 10.35 9.18
N LYS A 86 0.66 10.68 8.68
CA LYS A 86 0.99 12.00 8.10
C LYS A 86 0.65 12.07 6.61
N ASN A 87 0.56 10.93 5.94
CA ASN A 87 0.18 10.80 4.54
C ASN A 87 -0.75 9.61 4.37
N GLN A 88 -2.04 9.82 4.66
CA GLN A 88 -3.02 8.76 4.81
C GLN A 88 -3.26 7.92 3.56
N GLY A 89 -2.94 8.45 2.36
CA GLY A 89 -3.00 7.70 1.10
C GLY A 89 -1.80 6.77 0.87
N ASN A 90 -0.73 6.90 1.65
CA ASN A 90 0.41 5.97 1.59
C ASN A 90 0.11 4.75 2.48
N SER A 91 -0.27 3.66 1.83
CA SER A 91 -0.67 2.41 2.49
C SER A 91 0.10 1.19 1.97
N THR A 92 0.05 0.12 2.75
CA THR A 92 0.50 -1.21 2.36
C THR A 92 -0.31 -2.30 3.07
N LEU A 93 -0.42 -3.46 2.44
CA LEU A 93 -1.00 -4.66 3.02
C LEU A 93 -0.08 -5.24 4.11
N ASP A 94 -0.65 -5.58 5.26
CA ASP A 94 0.06 -6.17 6.40
C ASP A 94 -0.04 -7.71 6.47
#